data_AF-A0A645GXG2-F1
#
_entry.id   AF-A0A645GXG2-F1
#
_cell.length_a   1.000
_cell.length_b   1.000
_cell.length_c   1.000
_cell.angle_alpha   90.00
_cell.angle_beta   90.00
_cell.angle_gamma   90.00
#
_symmetry.space_group_name_H-M   'P 1'
#
loop_
_entity.id
_entity.type
_entity.pdbx_description
1 polymer ?
#
loop_
_entity_poly.entity_id
_entity_poly.type
_entity_poly.pdbx_seq_one_letter_code
_entity_poly.pdbx_strand_id
1 'polypeptide(L)'
;MLETGNGSSKLANGIEVDGDNGKKLVYNMFGIGALDSNPDELGSRYAYVQGWFTPEDAIKGGAKFIGSGYINNTTNNQDTLYKMKFNPGAPATHQYATDINWPYAQIRNIMNLVLQCKDPKITFEVPVYK
;
A
#
# COMPACT_ATOMS: atom_id res chain seq x y z
N MET A 1 -8.22 5.99 -6.09
CA MET A 1 -7.17 5.26 -5.37
C MET A 1 -7.51 5.30 -3.88
N LEU A 2 -7.88 4.16 -3.28
CA LEU A 2 -8.55 4.13 -1.97
C LEU A 2 -7.63 4.42 -0.78
N GLU A 3 -6.35 4.03 -0.87
CA GLU A 3 -5.33 4.33 0.16
C GLU A 3 -5.20 5.83 0.46
N THR A 4 -5.66 6.66 -0.49
CA THR A 4 -5.62 8.11 -0.41
C THR A 4 -7.00 8.75 -0.46
N GLY A 5 -8.09 8.00 -0.35
CA GLY A 5 -9.44 8.56 -0.53
C GLY A 5 -9.68 9.18 -1.91
N ASN A 6 -9.03 8.66 -2.96
CA ASN A 6 -8.91 9.25 -4.30
C ASN A 6 -8.02 10.51 -4.35
N GLY A 7 -6.94 10.51 -3.58
CA GLY A 7 -5.99 11.62 -3.52
C GLY A 7 -6.42 12.74 -2.59
N SER A 8 -7.49 12.57 -1.80
CA SER A 8 -7.98 13.58 -0.84
C SER A 8 -7.49 13.36 0.59
N SER A 9 -6.83 12.24 0.90
CA SER A 9 -6.32 11.97 2.25
C SER A 9 -5.21 12.97 2.59
N LYS A 10 -5.08 13.28 3.88
CA LYS A 10 -4.02 14.17 4.36
C LYS A 10 -2.64 13.59 4.04
N LEU A 11 -2.46 12.28 4.21
CA LEU A 11 -1.22 11.57 3.85
C LEU A 11 -0.83 11.74 2.38
N ALA A 12 -1.80 11.77 1.46
CA ALA A 12 -1.53 11.95 0.04
C ALA A 12 -1.30 13.40 -0.37
N ASN A 13 -1.95 14.35 0.31
CA ASN A 13 -1.79 15.78 0.07
C ASN A 13 -0.60 16.41 0.80
N GLY A 14 -0.01 15.65 1.72
CA GLY A 14 1.15 16.06 2.50
C GLY A 14 0.80 16.39 3.94
N ILE A 15 1.65 15.92 4.86
CA ILE A 15 1.61 16.28 6.27
C ILE A 15 2.96 16.86 6.65
N GLU A 16 2.98 17.97 7.38
CA GLU A 16 4.22 18.52 7.90
C GLU A 16 4.65 17.73 9.15
N VAL A 17 5.88 17.24 9.14
CA VAL A 17 6.47 16.48 10.26
C VAL A 17 7.71 17.21 10.74
N ASP A 18 7.79 17.41 12.05
CA ASP A 18 9.00 17.87 12.72
C ASP A 18 9.84 16.66 13.14
N GLY A 19 11.12 16.65 12.77
CA GLY A 19 12.01 15.52 12.97
C GLY A 19 13.47 15.96 13.00
N ASP A 20 14.38 15.00 13.12
CA ASP A 20 15.80 15.27 13.41
C ASP A 20 16.51 16.13 12.35
N ASN A 21 16.03 16.10 11.10
CA ASN A 21 16.54 16.93 9.99
C ASN A 21 15.69 18.18 9.73
N GLY A 22 14.97 18.61 10.76
CA GLY A 22 14.04 19.72 10.72
C GLY A 22 12.69 19.36 10.12
N LYS A 23 11.85 20.38 10.08
CA LYS A 23 10.47 20.31 9.60
C LYS A 23 10.39 20.07 8.09
N LYS A 24 9.67 19.03 7.67
CA LYS A 24 9.48 18.66 6.26
C LYS A 24 8.03 18.33 5.96
N LEU A 25 7.56 18.72 4.78
CA LEU A 25 6.32 18.21 4.21
C LEU A 25 6.60 16.81 3.62
N VAL A 26 5.81 15.82 4.03
CA VAL A 26 5.99 14.42 3.63
C VAL A 26 4.72 13.84 3.04
N TYR A 27 4.86 12.86 2.15
CA TYR A 27 3.75 12.25 1.41
C TYR A 27 3.75 10.74 1.59
N ASN A 28 2.58 10.12 1.64
CA ASN A 28 2.40 8.68 1.71
C ASN A 28 1.19 8.25 0.87
N MET A 29 1.47 7.69 -0.31
CA MET A 29 0.44 7.36 -1.31
C MET A 29 -0.22 6.00 -1.11
N PHE A 30 0.28 5.20 -0.18
CA PHE A 30 -0.11 3.80 -0.02
C PHE A 30 -0.47 3.46 1.43
N GLY A 31 -0.63 4.45 2.31
CA GLY A 31 -0.96 4.21 3.72
C GLY A 31 0.10 3.41 4.49
N ILE A 32 1.36 3.37 4.02
CA ILE A 32 2.38 2.49 4.60
C ILE A 32 2.75 2.99 6.01
N GLY A 33 2.62 2.12 7.01
CA GLY A 33 2.87 2.46 8.41
C GLY A 33 1.75 3.27 9.08
N ALA A 34 0.61 3.48 8.42
CA ALA A 34 -0.55 4.17 8.98
C ALA A 34 -1.41 3.19 9.81
N LEU A 35 -1.09 3.01 11.09
CA LEU A 35 -1.86 2.14 11.98
C LEU A 35 -3.17 2.80 12.44
N ASP A 36 -4.23 2.01 12.62
CA ASP A 36 -5.59 2.46 12.94
C ASP A 36 -5.69 3.40 14.15
N SER A 37 -4.76 3.30 15.10
CA SER A 37 -4.73 4.16 16.30
C SER A 37 -4.45 5.62 15.98
N ASN A 38 -3.54 5.90 15.03
CA ASN A 38 -3.11 7.24 14.62
C ASN A 38 -2.54 7.21 13.20
N PRO A 39 -3.38 6.98 12.17
CA PRO A 39 -2.92 6.66 10.82
C PRO A 39 -2.16 7.83 10.17
N ASP A 40 -2.63 9.07 10.36
CA ASP A 40 -1.99 10.27 9.83
C ASP A 40 -0.59 10.47 10.42
N GLU A 41 -0.45 10.42 11.75
CA GLU A 41 0.82 10.66 12.44
C GLU A 41 1.84 9.53 12.15
N LEU A 42 1.41 8.28 12.28
CA LEU A 42 2.31 7.14 12.11
C LEU A 42 2.73 6.98 10.65
N GLY A 43 1.79 7.17 9.72
CA GLY A 43 2.05 7.15 8.28
C GLY A 43 2.96 8.29 7.83
N SER A 44 2.82 9.49 8.40
CA SER A 44 3.68 10.64 8.07
C SER A 44 5.07 10.50 8.69
N ARG A 45 5.18 9.99 9.93
CA ARG A 45 6.49 9.69 10.54
C ARG A 45 7.25 8.63 9.75
N TYR A 46 6.57 7.57 9.30
CA TYR A 46 7.18 6.56 8.43
C TYR A 46 7.70 7.20 7.13
N ALA A 47 6.86 8.00 6.46
CA ALA A 47 7.24 8.71 5.24
C ALA A 47 8.45 9.64 5.44
N TYR A 48 8.54 10.33 6.59
CA TYR A 48 9.68 11.17 6.94
C TYR A 48 10.98 10.36 7.03
N VAL A 49 10.95 9.22 7.75
CA VAL A 49 12.12 8.33 7.89
C VAL A 49 12.55 7.75 6.54
N GLN A 50 11.60 7.47 5.65
CA GLN A 50 11.89 6.99 4.29
C GLN A 50 12.30 8.10 3.30
N GLY A 51 12.26 9.37 3.70
CA GLY A 51 12.62 10.50 2.86
C GLY A 51 11.61 10.82 1.76
N TRP A 52 10.32 10.55 1.97
CA TRP A 52 9.25 10.80 1.00
C TRP A 52 8.80 12.26 1.02
N PHE A 53 9.71 13.18 0.67
CA PHE A 53 9.49 14.63 0.74
C PHE A 53 8.80 15.21 -0.49
N THR A 54 8.59 14.40 -1.53
CA THR A 54 7.80 14.75 -2.71
C THR A 54 6.78 13.66 -3.02
N PRO A 55 5.70 13.98 -3.76
CA PRO A 55 4.78 12.96 -4.26
C PRO A 55 5.49 11.86 -5.06
N GLU A 56 6.50 12.21 -5.85
CA GLU A 56 7.25 11.25 -6.66
C GLU A 56 8.09 10.29 -5.80
N ASP A 57 8.73 10.79 -4.73
CA ASP A 57 9.47 9.96 -3.79
C ASP A 57 8.54 8.97 -3.08
N ALA A 58 7.34 9.42 -2.68
CA ALA A 58 6.33 8.57 -2.05
C ALA A 58 5.82 7.49 -3.00
N ILE A 59 5.63 7.81 -4.28
CA ILE A 59 5.23 6.84 -5.31
C ILE A 59 6.32 5.79 -5.50
N LYS A 60 7.56 6.21 -5.75
CA LYS A 60 8.70 5.30 -6.00
C LYS A 60 9.01 4.45 -4.76
N GLY A 61 9.04 5.08 -3.59
CA GLY A 61 9.35 4.43 -2.32
C GLY A 61 8.26 3.44 -1.90
N GLY A 62 6.99 3.82 -2.02
CA GLY A 62 5.88 2.93 -1.73
C GLY A 62 5.78 1.76 -2.71
N ALA A 63 6.03 2.00 -4.01
CA ALA A 63 6.12 0.93 -5.00
C ALA A 63 7.26 -0.04 -4.69
N LYS A 64 8.43 0.46 -4.27
CA LYS A 64 9.54 -0.36 -3.80
C LYS A 64 9.15 -1.21 -2.58
N PHE A 65 8.50 -0.60 -1.58
CA PHE A 65 8.04 -1.30 -0.38
C PHE A 65 7.09 -2.46 -0.72
N ILE A 66 6.08 -2.21 -1.56
CA ILE A 66 5.14 -3.24 -2.01
C ILE A 66 5.86 -4.31 -2.83
N GLY A 67 6.71 -3.89 -3.77
CA GLY A 67 7.46 -4.77 -4.65
C GLY A 67 8.37 -5.72 -3.89
N SER A 68 9.20 -5.24 -2.97
CA SER A 68 10.13 -6.09 -2.22
C SER A 68 9.47 -6.83 -1.05
N GLY A 69 8.47 -6.21 -0.41
CA GLY A 69 7.83 -6.76 0.77
C GLY A 69 6.79 -7.84 0.48
N TYR A 70 6.12 -7.76 -0.68
CA TYR A 70 4.98 -8.62 -1.00
C TYR A 70 5.16 -9.35 -2.33
N ILE A 71 5.23 -8.62 -3.45
CA ILE A 71 5.14 -9.20 -4.80
C ILE A 71 6.37 -10.04 -5.14
N ASN A 72 7.58 -9.50 -4.92
CA ASN A 72 8.84 -10.17 -5.21
C ASN A 72 9.45 -10.84 -3.96
N ASN A 73 8.69 -10.94 -2.87
CA ASN A 73 9.17 -11.53 -1.62
C ASN A 73 9.12 -13.07 -1.74
N THR A 74 10.28 -13.70 -1.81
CA THR A 74 10.40 -15.16 -1.97
C THR A 74 9.99 -15.96 -0.73
N THR A 75 9.85 -15.31 0.44
CA THR A 75 9.45 -15.97 1.69
C THR A 75 7.93 -16.12 1.80
N ASN A 76 7.20 -15.02 1.58
CA ASN A 76 5.73 -15.01 1.72
C ASN A 76 4.98 -15.16 0.39
N ASN A 77 5.62 -14.79 -0.74
CA ASN A 77 5.07 -14.84 -2.10
C ASN A 77 3.63 -14.28 -2.22
N GLN A 78 3.44 -13.02 -1.81
CA GLN A 78 2.13 -12.37 -1.75
C GLN A 78 1.88 -11.49 -2.99
N ASP A 79 1.73 -12.14 -4.13
CA ASP A 79 1.58 -11.55 -5.48
C ASP A 79 0.13 -11.26 -5.90
N THR A 80 -0.86 -11.62 -5.07
CA THR A 80 -2.27 -11.26 -5.28
C THR A 80 -2.80 -10.45 -4.11
N LEU A 81 -3.82 -9.61 -4.33
CA LEU A 81 -4.50 -8.87 -3.25
C LEU A 81 -4.97 -9.79 -2.12
N TYR A 82 -5.45 -10.98 -2.47
CA TYR A 82 -5.88 -11.98 -1.50
C TYR A 82 -4.71 -12.45 -0.63
N LYS A 83 -3.59 -12.83 -1.25
CA LYS A 83 -2.39 -13.25 -0.50
C LYS A 83 -1.81 -12.12 0.33
N MET A 84 -1.78 -10.88 -0.18
CA MET A 84 -1.35 -9.70 0.58
C MET A 84 -2.19 -9.48 1.84
N LYS A 85 -3.50 -9.71 1.77
CA LYS A 85 -4.39 -9.53 2.93
C LYS A 85 -4.38 -10.70 3.91
N PHE A 86 -4.42 -11.93 3.41
CA PHE A 86 -4.70 -13.10 4.25
C PHE A 86 -3.48 -14.00 4.50
N ASN A 87 -2.44 -13.89 3.68
CA ASN A 87 -1.24 -14.72 3.72
C ASN A 87 -1.55 -16.23 3.91
N PRO A 88 -2.17 -16.90 2.92
CA PRO A 88 -2.63 -18.28 3.10
C PRO A 88 -1.49 -19.28 3.39
N GLY A 89 -0.25 -18.98 3.00
CA GLY A 89 0.92 -19.81 3.32
C GLY A 89 1.35 -19.72 4.78
N ALA A 90 1.06 -18.61 5.46
CA ALA A 90 1.29 -18.39 6.89
C ALA A 90 0.16 -17.51 7.47
N PRO A 91 -1.02 -18.09 7.74
CA PRO A 91 -2.23 -17.32 8.09
C PRO A 91 -2.03 -16.37 9.27
N ALA A 92 -2.71 -15.22 9.22
CA ALA A 92 -2.68 -14.16 10.23
C ALA A 92 -1.30 -13.51 10.46
N THR A 93 -0.34 -13.71 9.54
CA THR A 93 0.97 -13.04 9.57
C THR A 93 1.16 -12.16 8.33
N HIS A 94 1.99 -11.12 8.44
CA HIS A 94 2.41 -10.28 7.32
C HIS A 94 1.25 -9.77 6.43
N GLN A 95 0.20 -9.26 7.07
CA GLN A 95 -0.99 -8.73 6.39
C GLN A 95 -0.76 -7.27 5.98
N TYR A 96 -1.13 -6.94 4.75
CA TYR A 96 -1.01 -5.56 4.23
C TYR A 96 -1.95 -4.57 4.94
N ALA A 97 -3.17 -5.03 5.30
CA ALA A 97 -4.21 -4.18 5.87
C ALA A 97 -4.98 -4.92 6.98
N THR A 98 -5.52 -4.15 7.92
CA THR A 98 -6.40 -4.63 8.99
C THR A 98 -7.82 -4.89 8.46
N ASP A 99 -8.36 -3.99 7.62
CA ASP A 99 -9.70 -4.11 7.03
C ASP A 99 -9.87 -5.38 6.19
N ILE A 100 -10.80 -6.24 6.62
CA ILE A 100 -11.15 -7.49 5.92
C ILE A 100 -11.62 -7.25 4.48
N ASN A 101 -12.26 -6.11 4.20
CA ASN A 101 -12.77 -5.75 2.89
C ASN A 101 -11.72 -5.12 1.96
N TRP A 102 -10.49 -4.93 2.44
CA TRP A 102 -9.44 -4.26 1.68
C TRP A 102 -9.23 -4.83 0.27
N PRO A 103 -9.10 -6.15 0.03
CA PRO A 103 -8.93 -6.68 -1.33
C PRO A 103 -10.10 -6.29 -2.24
N TYR A 104 -11.32 -6.42 -1.74
CA TYR A 104 -12.53 -6.11 -2.50
C TYR A 104 -12.61 -4.63 -2.88
N ALA A 105 -12.24 -3.75 -1.95
CA ALA A 105 -12.21 -2.32 -2.18
C ALA A 105 -11.26 -1.96 -3.34
N GLN A 106 -10.07 -2.60 -3.42
CA GLN A 106 -9.10 -2.30 -4.48
C GLN A 106 -9.53 -2.78 -5.88
N ILE A 107 -10.27 -3.90 -5.98
CA ILE A 107 -10.60 -4.55 -7.25
C ILE A 107 -11.28 -3.61 -8.25
N ARG A 108 -12.24 -2.79 -7.81
CA ARG A 108 -12.98 -1.90 -8.72
C ARG A 108 -12.07 -0.95 -9.48
N ASN A 109 -11.12 -0.31 -8.78
CA ASN A 109 -10.21 0.64 -9.40
C ASN A 109 -9.19 -0.05 -10.29
N ILE A 110 -8.66 -1.21 -9.86
CA ILE A 110 -7.70 -1.99 -10.64
C ILE A 110 -8.35 -2.48 -11.94
N MET A 111 -9.55 -3.06 -11.87
CA MET A 111 -10.27 -3.52 -13.06
C MET A 111 -10.58 -2.37 -14.03
N ASN A 112 -10.96 -1.20 -13.51
CA ASN A 112 -11.17 -0.02 -14.37
C ASN A 112 -9.90 0.39 -15.12
N LEU A 113 -8.72 0.25 -14.51
CA LEU A 113 -7.43 0.52 -15.18
C LEU A 113 -7.08 -0.57 -16.18
N VAL A 114 -7.24 -1.84 -15.80
CA VAL A 114 -6.95 -3.01 -16.66
C VAL A 114 -7.80 -2.99 -17.92
N LEU A 115 -9.08 -2.62 -17.82
CA LEU A 115 -9.99 -2.54 -18.96
C LEU A 115 -9.68 -1.38 -19.93
N GLN A 116 -8.84 -0.41 -19.52
CA GLN A 116 -8.33 0.64 -20.42
C GLN A 116 -7.12 0.19 -21.23
N CYS A 117 -6.45 -0.90 -20.82
CA CYS A 117 -5.33 -1.47 -21.56
C CYS A 117 -5.81 -2.17 -22.83
N LYS A 118 -5.01 -2.11 -23.90
CA LYS A 118 -5.26 -2.88 -25.12
C LYS A 118 -4.91 -4.35 -24.89
N ASP A 119 -5.89 -5.24 -25.02
CA ASP A 119 -5.74 -6.71 -24.88
C ASP A 119 -5.09 -7.15 -23.55
N PRO A 120 -5.72 -6.88 -22.39
CA PRO A 120 -5.15 -7.22 -21.10
C PRO A 120 -5.16 -8.74 -20.88
N LYS A 121 -3.98 -9.31 -20.60
CA LYS A 121 -3.87 -10.68 -20.08
C LYS A 121 -4.02 -10.67 -18.57
N ILE A 122 -5.04 -11.35 -18.07
CA ILE A 122 -5.32 -11.46 -16.64
C ILE A 122 -5.17 -12.92 -16.22
N THR A 123 -4.29 -13.17 -15.26
CA THR A 123 -4.10 -14.47 -14.62
C THR A 123 -4.67 -14.42 -13.22
N PHE A 124 -5.45 -15.43 -12.84
CA PHE A 124 -6.02 -15.55 -11.52
C PHE A 124 -5.38 -16.72 -10.78
N GLU A 125 -5.13 -16.51 -9.50
CA GLU A 125 -4.78 -17.58 -8.58
C GLU A 125 -5.88 -17.73 -7.55
N VAL A 126 -6.46 -18.92 -7.49
CA VAL A 126 -7.55 -19.25 -6.56
C VAL A 126 -6.98 -20.18 -5.49
N PRO A 127 -6.80 -19.72 -4.24
CA PRO A 127 -6.29 -20.57 -3.17
C PRO A 127 -7.30 -21.68 -2.84
N VAL A 128 -6.80 -22.91 -2.68
CA VAL A 128 -7.59 -24.08 -2.30
C VAL A 128 -7.18 -24.49 -0.89
N TYR A 129 -8.15 -24.49 0.03
CA TYR A 129 -7.96 -24.91 1.42
C TYR A 129 -8.28 -26.40 1.57
N LYS A 130 -7.65 -27.04 2.56
CA LYS A 130 -7.91 -28.44 2.94
C LYS A 130 -8.98 -28.53 4.02
#